data_AF-A0A0V8QBE1-F1
#
_entry.id   AF-A0A0V8QBE1-F1
#
_cell.length_a   1.000
_cell.length_b   1.000
_cell.length_c   1.000
_cell.angle_alpha   90.00
_cell.angle_beta   90.00
_cell.angle_gamma   90.00
#
_symmetry.space_group_name_H-M   'P 1'
#
loop_
_entity.id
_entity.type
_entity.pdbx_description
1 polymer ?
#
loop_
_entity_poly.entity_id
_entity_poly.type
_entity_poly.pdbx_seq_one_letter_code
_entity_poly.pdbx_strand_id
1 'polypeptide(L)' 'MGISFKSARENNIMGLVMIYPDGHPRTVLMAELPIDGDWRADVDFFDEVENAYKKRLRRALRR' A
#
# COMPACT_ATOMS: atom_id res chain seq x y z
N MET A 1 -13.67 7.16 -9.89
CA MET A 1 -12.51 6.27 -10.18
C MET A 1 -12.46 5.20 -9.10
N GLY A 2 -12.69 3.94 -9.47
CA GLY A 2 -12.78 2.80 -8.56
C GLY A 2 -11.44 2.12 -8.26
N ILE A 3 -10.37 2.90 -8.06
CA ILE A 3 -9.09 2.33 -7.63
C ILE A 3 -9.17 2.08 -6.13
N SER A 4 -8.97 0.83 -5.71
CA SER A 4 -8.90 0.44 -4.29
C SER A 4 -7.50 -0.04 -3.93
N PHE A 5 -7.20 -0.01 -2.63
CA PHE A 5 -5.94 -0.47 -2.08
C PHE A 5 -6.21 -1.63 -1.13
N LYS A 6 -5.27 -2.56 -1.09
CA LYS A 6 -5.26 -3.67 -0.15
C LYS A 6 -3.83 -3.85 0.35
N SER A 7 -3.66 -3.91 1.66
CA SER A 7 -2.42 -4.41 2.26
C SER A 7 -2.39 -5.93 2.17
N ALA A 8 -1.24 -6.48 1.77
CA ALA A 8 -0.98 -7.91 1.78
C ALA A 8 0.20 -8.18 2.71
N ARG A 9 0.12 -9.21 3.54
CA ARG A 9 1.22 -9.64 4.40
C ARG A 9 1.59 -11.07 4.09
N GLU A 10 2.88 -11.31 3.93
CA GLU A 10 3.46 -12.63 3.78
C GLU A 10 4.73 -12.68 4.64
N ASN A 11 4.70 -13.44 5.73
CA ASN A 11 5.77 -13.48 6.73
C ASN A 11 6.08 -12.08 7.31
N ASN A 12 7.33 -11.63 7.14
CA ASN A 12 7.82 -10.31 7.54
C ASN A 12 7.76 -9.31 6.39
N ILE A 13 7.09 -9.63 5.29
CA ILE A 13 6.91 -8.73 4.16
C ILE A 13 5.50 -8.18 4.20
N MET A 14 5.39 -6.85 4.14
CA MET A 14 4.13 -6.18 3.92
C MET A 14 4.16 -5.48 2.56
N GLY A 15 3.07 -5.64 1.81
CA GLY A 15 2.91 -5.12 0.47
C GLY A 15 1.68 -4.23 0.37
N LEU A 16 1.78 -3.20 -0.47
CA LEU A 16 0.65 -2.39 -0.91
C LEU A 16 0.24 -2.84 -2.31
N VAL A 17 -0.98 -3.34 -2.43
CA VAL A 17 -1.56 -3.78 -3.69
C VAL A 17 -2.63 -2.78 -4.13
N MET A 18 -2.50 -2.30 -5.36
CA MET A 18 -3.50 -1.46 -5.99
C MET A 18 -4.39 -2.32 -6.88
N ILE A 19 -5.70 -2.15 -6.78
CA ILE A 19 -6.68 -2.86 -7.60
C ILE A 19 -7.28 -1.83 -8.57
N TYR A 20 -7.09 -2.07 -9.86
CA TYR A 20 -7.66 -1.24 -10.91
C TYR A 20 -9.17 -1.49 -11.07
N PRO A 21 -9.92 -0.58 -11.72
CA PRO A 21 -11.37 -0.74 -11.91
C PRO A 21 -11.78 -2.00 -12.69
N ASP A 22 -10.86 -2.56 -13.49
CA ASP A 22 -11.01 -3.83 -14.21
C ASP A 22 -10.79 -5.06 -13.31
N GLY A 23 -10.47 -4.86 -12.03
CA GLY A 23 -10.22 -5.90 -11.04
C GLY A 23 -8.79 -6.43 -11.04
N HIS A 24 -7.89 -5.95 -11.90
CA HIS A 24 -6.52 -6.43 -11.94
C HIS A 24 -5.70 -5.89 -10.74
N PRO A 25 -5.14 -6.77 -9.90
CA PRO A 25 -4.26 -6.35 -8.81
C PRO A 25 -2.86 -6.07 -9.35
N ARG A 26 -2.21 -5.04 -8.81
CA ARG A 26 -0.81 -4.74 -9.07
C ARG A 26 -0.12 -4.33 -7.77
N THR A 27 0.91 -5.06 -7.40
CA THR A 27 1.76 -4.69 -6.27
C THR A 27 2.53 -3.43 -6.61
N VAL A 28 2.37 -2.41 -5.78
CA VAL A 28 3.02 -1.09 -5.97
C VAL A 28 4.11 -0.82 -4.95
N LEU A 29 4.15 -1.58 -3.86
CA LEU A 29 5.20 -1.53 -2.85
C LEU A 29 5.29 -2.89 -2.14
N MET A 30 6.52 -3.30 -1.81
CA MET A 30 6.81 -4.38 -0.85
C MET A 30 7.93 -3.86 0.05
N ALA A 31 7.78 -4.03 1.36
CA ALA A 31 8.81 -3.73 2.33
C ALA A 31 9.00 -4.93 3.24
N GLU A 32 10.26 -5.25 3.53
CA GLU A 32 10.62 -6.12 4.63
C GLU A 32 10.52 -5.33 5.93
N LEU A 33 9.80 -5.90 6.89
CA LEU A 33 9.56 -5.30 8.19
C LEU A 33 10.69 -5.65 9.16
N PRO A 34 11.05 -4.74 10.07
CA PRO A 34 12.00 -5.04 11.14
C PRO A 34 11.52 -6.23 11.99
N ILE A 35 12.47 -7.04 12.47
CA ILE A 35 12.19 -8.13 13.42
C ILE A 35 12.24 -7.56 14.85
N ASP A 36 11.51 -6.48 15.11
CA ASP A 36 11.38 -5.88 16.45
C ASP A 36 10.06 -6.24 17.14
N GLY A 37 9.09 -6.75 16.37
CA GLY A 37 7.79 -7.21 16.87
C GLY A 37 6.78 -6.09 17.10
N ASP A 38 7.10 -4.83 16.74
CA ASP A 38 6.17 -3.71 16.85
C ASP A 38 5.28 -3.59 15.61
N TRP A 39 4.34 -4.54 15.51
CA TRP A 39 3.37 -4.60 14.42
C TRP A 39 2.53 -3.33 14.28
N ARG A 40 2.39 -2.54 15.36
CA ARG A 40 1.58 -1.33 15.35
C ARG A 40 2.34 -0.22 14.63
N ALA A 41 3.63 -0.06 14.91
CA ALA A 41 4.50 0.84 14.18
C ALA A 41 4.55 0.49 12.68
N ASP A 42 4.57 -0.81 12.35
CA ASP A 42 4.53 -1.26 10.96
C ASP A 42 3.23 -0.84 10.25
N VAL A 43 2.07 -1.02 10.92
CA VAL A 43 0.77 -0.61 10.36
C VAL A 43 0.68 0.90 10.18
N ASP A 44 1.09 1.67 11.20
CA ASP A 44 1.06 3.14 11.15
C ASP A 44 1.96 3.67 10.01
N PHE A 45 3.14 3.08 9.83
CA PHE A 45 4.03 3.39 8.70
C PHE A 45 3.37 3.09 7.35
N PHE A 46 2.70 1.95 7.20
CA PHE A 46 2.04 1.58 5.95
C PHE A 46 0.83 2.46 5.63
N ASP A 47 0.09 2.91 6.64
CA ASP A 47 -1.00 3.89 6.47
C ASP A 47 -0.46 5.23 5.93
N GLU A 48 0.69 5.70 6.41
CA GLU A 48 1.35 6.90 5.88
C GLU A 48 1.78 6.71 4.42
N VAL A 49 2.39 5.56 4.11
CA VAL A 49 2.82 5.21 2.75
C VAL A 49 1.61 5.14 1.79
N GLU A 50 0.51 4.50 2.20
CA GLU A 50 -0.73 4.42 1.42
C GLU A 50 -1.31 5.82 1.17
N ASN A 51 -1.33 6.68 2.19
CA ASN A 51 -1.82 8.05 2.06
C ASN A 51 -0.95 8.89 1.11
N ALA A 52 0.37 8.76 1.20
CA ALA A 52 1.30 9.42 0.28
C ALA A 52 1.08 8.94 -1.17
N TYR A 53 0.87 7.64 -1.36
CA TYR A 53 0.61 7.04 -2.67
C TYR A 53 -0.72 7.52 -3.27
N LYS A 54 -1.80 7.53 -2.47
CA LYS A 54 -3.10 8.11 -2.87
C LYS A 54 -2.98 9.59 -3.25
N LYS A 55 -2.16 10.38 -2.54
CA LYS A 55 -1.90 11.79 -2.86
C LYS A 55 -1.18 11.95 -4.21
N ARG A 56 -0.17 11.12 -4.47
CA ARG A 56 0.53 11.06 -5.77
C ARG A 56 -0.43 10.71 -6.91
N LEU A 57 -1.25 9.68 -6.75
CA LEU A 57 -2.20 9.25 -7.78
C LEU A 57 -3.27 10.29 -8.08
N ARG A 58 -3.84 10.93 -7.05
CA ARG A 58 -4.78 12.04 -7.24
C ARG A 58 -4.18 13.18 -8.06
N ARG A 59 -2.88 13.47 -7.90
CA ARG A 59 -2.19 14.48 -8.75
C ARG A 59 -2.01 13.99 -10.18
N ALA A 60 -1.62 12.73 -10.38
CA ALA A 60 -1.40 12.16 -11.70
C ALA A 60 -2.69 12.02 -12.53
N LEU A 61 -3.80 11.65 -11.87
CA LEU A 61 -5.09 11.37 -12.50
C LEU A 61 -5.99 12.62 -12.63
N ARG A 62 -5.58 13.76 -12.07
CA ARG A 62 -6.29 15.05 -12.20
C ARG A 62 -5.70 15.94 -13.31
N ARG A 63 -4.98 15.32 -14.25
CA ARG A 63 -4.72 15.85 -15.59
C ARG A 63 -5.88 15.49 -16.49
#